data_AF-A0A0R2KKY7-F1
#
_entry.id   AF-A0A0R2KKY7-F1
#
_cell.length_a   1.000
_cell.length_b   1.000
_cell.length_c   1.000
_cell.angle_alpha   90.00
_cell.angle_beta   90.00
_cell.angle_gamma   90.00
#
_symmetry.space_group_name_H-M   'P 1'
#
loop_
_entity.id
_entity.type
_entity.pdbx_description
1 polymer ?
#
loop_
_entity_poly.entity_id
_entity_poly.type
_entity_poly.pdbx_seq_one_letter_code
_entity_poly.pdbx_strand_id
1 'polypeptide(L)'
;MKYPKMEGVGTHLNINPKDNDFMIKVRELVDNDPELLGNNDIMKFVKLALFRASEDEPVQEIAKELDDELSGYLVKTDFKVPAGVTKLQETLKSYY
;
A
#
# COMPACT_ATOMS: atom_id res chain seq x y z
N MET A 1 -24.36 -18.73 -38.74
CA MET A 1 -22.93 -18.44 -38.44
C MET A 1 -22.93 -17.54 -37.21
N LYS A 2 -22.74 -18.06 -35.99
CA LYS A 2 -21.47 -18.36 -35.30
C LYS A 2 -20.48 -17.18 -35.28
N TYR A 3 -20.42 -16.50 -34.14
CA TYR A 3 -19.16 -16.05 -33.54
C TYR A 3 -19.03 -16.76 -32.17
N PRO A 4 -17.90 -17.41 -31.86
CA PRO A 4 -17.66 -18.00 -30.54
C PRO A 4 -16.95 -17.01 -29.58
N LYS A 5 -17.09 -17.33 -28.29
CA LYS A 5 -16.55 -16.77 -27.04
C LYS A 5 -15.20 -16.03 -27.09
N MET A 6 -15.08 -15.02 -26.23
CA MET A 6 -14.08 -15.06 -25.15
C MET A 6 -14.74 -14.65 -23.82
N GLU A 7 -15.00 -15.66 -22.98
CA GLU A 7 -15.04 -15.47 -21.52
C GLU A 7 -13.59 -15.21 -21.09
N GLY A 8 -13.32 -14.06 -20.48
CA GLY A 8 -11.98 -13.71 -20.03
C GLY A 8 -11.90 -12.34 -19.41
N VAL A 9 -11.85 -12.33 -18.07
CA VAL A 9 -11.49 -11.22 -17.18
C VAL A 9 -12.61 -10.18 -16.94
N GLY A 10 -13.37 -10.43 -15.87
CA GLY A 10 -13.98 -9.42 -14.98
C GLY A 10 -14.51 -8.14 -15.60
N THR A 11 -15.81 -8.13 -15.90
CA THR A 11 -16.61 -6.92 -15.66
C THR A 11 -16.40 -6.45 -14.22
N HIS A 12 -16.44 -5.13 -13.98
CA HIS A 12 -16.30 -4.37 -12.70
C HIS A 12 -14.92 -3.72 -12.54
N LEU A 13 -14.73 -2.42 -12.30
CA LEU A 13 -15.57 -1.29 -11.91
C LEU A 13 -14.87 0.00 -12.40
N ASN A 14 -15.56 1.12 -12.29
CA ASN A 14 -15.01 2.46 -12.52
C ASN A 14 -13.86 2.75 -11.52
N ILE A 15 -12.64 2.30 -11.83
CA ILE A 15 -11.40 2.46 -11.04
C ILE A 15 -10.83 3.87 -11.16
N ASN A 16 -11.65 4.88 -10.86
CA ASN A 16 -11.08 6.16 -10.46
C ASN A 16 -10.87 6.06 -8.95
N PRO A 17 -9.66 5.71 -8.46
CA PRO A 17 -9.43 5.70 -7.03
C PRO A 17 -9.80 7.08 -6.50
N LYS A 18 -10.69 7.14 -5.50
CA LYS A 18 -10.80 8.36 -4.71
C LYS A 18 -9.47 8.49 -4.00
N ASP A 19 -8.61 9.37 -4.49
CA ASP A 19 -7.41 9.73 -3.76
C ASP A 19 -7.86 10.39 -2.45
N ASN A 20 -7.80 9.62 -1.37
CA ASN A 20 -7.94 10.13 -0.02
C ASN A 20 -6.55 10.57 0.49
N ASP A 21 -6.55 11.43 1.51
CA ASP A 21 -5.34 12.02 2.07
C ASP A 21 -4.28 10.96 2.44
N PHE A 22 -4.73 9.82 2.97
CA PHE A 22 -3.89 8.67 3.27
C PHE A 22 -3.15 8.13 2.04
N MET A 23 -3.87 7.85 0.95
CA MET A 23 -3.27 7.31 -0.28
C MET A 23 -2.26 8.28 -0.90
N ILE A 24 -2.58 9.58 -0.89
CA ILE A 24 -1.67 10.63 -1.37
C ILE A 24 -0.40 10.63 -0.53
N LYS A 25 -0.54 10.64 0.80
CA LYS A 25 0.59 10.73 1.72
C LYS A 25 1.51 9.52 1.66
N VAL A 26 0.93 8.31 1.61
CA VAL A 26 1.71 7.07 1.51
C VAL A 26 2.47 7.01 0.18
N ARG A 27 1.84 7.37 -0.94
CA ARG A 27 2.53 7.43 -2.25
C ARG A 27 3.65 8.46 -2.26
N GLU A 28 3.40 9.66 -1.76
CA GLU A 28 4.40 10.73 -1.68
C GLU A 28 5.64 10.26 -0.89
N LEU A 29 5.45 9.59 0.26
CA LEU A 29 6.57 9.13 1.08
C LEU A 29 7.39 8.04 0.40
N VAL A 30 6.71 7.09 -0.25
CA VAL A 30 7.38 5.99 -0.94
C VAL A 30 8.10 6.51 -2.18
N ASP A 31 7.44 7.32 -3.01
CA ASP A 31 8.02 7.83 -4.26
C ASP A 31 9.24 8.74 -4.03
N ASN A 32 9.29 9.41 -2.88
CA ASN A 32 10.42 10.25 -2.46
C ASN A 32 11.58 9.48 -1.81
N ASP A 33 11.43 8.17 -1.55
CA ASP A 33 12.46 7.33 -0.95
C ASP A 33 12.84 6.15 -1.87
N PRO A 34 13.95 6.27 -2.62
CA PRO A 34 14.41 5.22 -3.53
C PRO A 34 14.68 3.87 -2.86
N GLU A 35 15.02 3.86 -1.57
CA GLU A 35 15.28 2.62 -0.83
C GLU A 35 13.95 1.90 -0.50
N LEU A 36 12.87 2.64 -0.24
CA LEU A 36 11.53 2.07 -0.12
C LEU A 36 11.04 1.53 -1.46
N LEU A 37 11.15 2.33 -2.53
CA LEU A 37 10.76 1.94 -3.89
C LEU A 37 11.50 0.68 -4.37
N GLY A 38 12.78 0.58 -4.05
CA GLY A 38 13.63 -0.56 -4.42
C GLY A 38 13.37 -1.82 -3.59
N ASN A 39 12.62 -1.72 -2.49
CA ASN A 39 12.38 -2.85 -1.59
C ASN A 39 11.07 -3.57 -1.91
N ASN A 40 11.19 -4.72 -2.58
CA ASN A 40 10.04 -5.50 -3.03
C ASN A 40 9.11 -5.98 -1.90
N ASP A 41 9.63 -6.23 -0.70
CA ASP A 41 8.80 -6.70 0.41
C ASP A 41 8.00 -5.56 1.01
N ILE A 42 8.64 -4.40 1.25
CA ILE A 42 7.94 -3.18 1.68
C ILE A 42 6.89 -2.76 0.65
N MET A 43 7.24 -2.77 -0.64
CA MET A 43 6.31 -2.38 -1.70
C MET A 43 5.10 -3.30 -1.83
N LYS A 44 5.18 -4.58 -1.41
CA LYS A 44 3.99 -5.45 -1.34
C LYS A 44 3.02 -4.95 -0.28
N PHE A 45 3.51 -4.63 0.92
CA PHE A 45 2.67 -4.12 2.00
C PHE A 45 2.01 -2.78 1.61
N VAL A 46 2.81 -1.87 1.05
CA VAL A 46 2.31 -0.56 0.57
C VAL A 46 1.24 -0.74 -0.51
N LYS A 47 1.47 -1.59 -1.52
CA LYS A 47 0.49 -1.81 -2.60
C LYS A 47 -0.80 -2.41 -2.07
N LEU A 48 -0.73 -3.33 -1.12
CA LEU A 48 -1.92 -3.90 -0.48
C LEU A 48 -2.69 -2.83 0.29
N ALA A 49 -2.01 -2.00 1.08
CA ALA A 49 -2.64 -0.91 1.81
C ALA A 49 -3.32 0.10 0.89
N LEU A 50 -2.65 0.49 -0.21
CA LEU A 50 -3.22 1.41 -1.21
C LEU A 50 -4.42 0.80 -1.95
N PHE A 51 -4.38 -0.51 -2.23
CA PHE A 51 -5.50 -1.23 -2.84
C PHE A 51 -6.72 -1.22 -1.91
N ARG A 52 -6.54 -1.60 -0.64
CA ARG A 52 -7.62 -1.59 0.35
C ARG A 52 -8.19 -0.17 0.55
N ALA A 53 -7.32 0.84 0.63
CA ALA A 53 -7.76 2.23 0.71
C ALA A 53 -8.58 2.68 -0.50
N SER A 54 -8.29 2.14 -1.70
CA SER A 54 -9.06 2.43 -2.92
C SER A 54 -10.44 1.77 -2.95
N GLU A 55 -10.63 0.70 -2.17
CA GLU A 55 -11.91 0.02 -1.96
C GLU A 55 -12.75 0.66 -0.84
N ASP A 56 -12.41 1.89 -0.42
CA ASP A 56 -13.06 2.64 0.66
C ASP A 56 -13.05 1.88 2.03
N GLU A 57 -12.09 0.96 2.24
CA GLU A 57 -11.89 0.30 3.55
C GLU A 57 -11.42 1.30 4.63
N PRO A 58 -11.63 1.01 5.93
CA PRO A 58 -11.29 1.93 7.01
C PRO A 58 -9.79 2.27 7.06
N VAL A 59 -9.45 3.54 6.81
CA VAL A 59 -8.07 4.04 6.82
C VAL A 59 -7.33 3.72 8.13
N GLN A 60 -8.03 3.80 9.26
CA GLN A 60 -7.47 3.46 10.57
C GLN A 60 -6.96 2.01 10.62
N GLU A 61 -7.76 1.06 10.12
CA GLU A 61 -7.40 -0.36 10.11
C GLU A 61 -6.26 -0.63 9.14
N ILE A 62 -6.32 -0.02 7.95
CA ILE A 62 -5.26 -0.14 6.93
C ILE A 62 -3.93 0.42 7.45
N ALA A 63 -3.95 1.60 8.09
CA ALA A 63 -2.76 2.24 8.60
C ALA A 63 -2.10 1.42 9.71
N LYS A 64 -2.91 0.86 10.62
CA LYS A 64 -2.43 -0.01 11.69
C LYS A 64 -1.83 -1.31 11.14
N GLU A 65 -2.52 -1.97 10.22
CA GLU A 65 -2.01 -3.23 9.63
C GLU A 65 -0.73 -3.02 8.84
N LEU A 66 -0.63 -1.92 8.08
CA LEU A 66 0.61 -1.56 7.39
C LEU A 66 1.75 -1.31 8.39
N ASP A 67 1.48 -0.63 9.51
CA ASP A 67 2.50 -0.40 10.55
C ASP A 67 2.96 -1.69 11.25
N ASP A 68 2.02 -2.62 11.48
CA ASP A 68 2.31 -3.95 12.04
C ASP A 68 3.18 -4.79 11.08
N GLU A 69 2.86 -4.80 9.77
CA GLU A 69 3.65 -5.49 8.75
C GLU A 69 5.06 -4.90 8.62
N LEU A 70 5.19 -3.58 8.63
CA LEU A 70 6.49 -2.90 8.63
C LEU A 70 7.29 -3.24 9.89
N SER A 71 6.64 -3.28 11.06
CA SER A 71 7.29 -3.71 12.31
C SER A 71 7.75 -5.16 12.25
N GLY A 72 6.95 -6.06 11.68
CA GLY A 72 7.34 -7.45 11.42
C GLY A 72 8.53 -7.57 10.46
N TYR A 73 8.60 -6.69 9.47
CA TYR A 73 9.74 -6.58 8.56
C TYR A 73 11.00 -6.11 9.30
N LEU A 74 10.92 -5.06 10.12
CA LEU A 74 12.04 -4.55 10.93
C LEU A 74 12.71 -5.65 11.76
N VAL A 75 11.89 -6.46 12.44
CA VAL A 75 12.38 -7.56 13.30
C VAL A 75 13.12 -8.61 12.47
N LYS A 76 12.63 -8.94 11.27
CA LYS A 76 13.28 -9.91 10.37
C LYS A 76 14.60 -9.42 9.79
N THR A 77 14.82 -8.11 9.74
CA THR A 77 16.01 -7.48 9.17
C THR A 77 17.03 -7.01 10.22
N ASP A 78 16.92 -7.47 11.47
CA ASP A 78 17.74 -6.98 12.60
C ASP A 78 17.73 -5.44 12.72
N PHE A 79 16.58 -4.81 12.42
CA PHE A 79 16.38 -3.35 12.41
C PHE A 79 17.30 -2.57 11.44
N LYS A 80 17.92 -3.25 10.47
CA LYS A 80 18.71 -2.61 9.39
C LYS A 80 17.81 -2.28 8.20
N VAL A 81 16.98 -1.26 8.34
CA VAL A 81 16.07 -0.83 7.27
C VAL A 81 16.34 0.60 6.79
N PRO A 82 15.81 0.98 5.62
CA PRO A 82 15.80 2.35 5.16
C PRO A 82 15.20 3.33 6.16
N ALA A 83 15.76 4.53 6.24
CA ALA A 83 15.21 5.61 7.07
C ALA A 83 13.77 5.98 6.66
N GLY A 84 13.39 5.73 5.41
CA GLY A 84 12.03 5.86 4.92
C GLY A 84 11.00 5.00 5.67
N VAL A 85 11.39 3.83 6.17
CA VAL A 85 10.47 2.94 6.90
C VAL A 85 10.00 3.63 8.17
N THR A 86 10.93 4.21 8.93
CA THR A 86 10.60 4.94 10.16
C THR A 86 9.66 6.11 9.88
N LYS A 87 9.93 6.91 8.83
CA LYS A 87 9.08 8.03 8.44
C LYS A 87 7.69 7.59 7.99
N LEU A 88 7.61 6.47 7.27
CA LEU A 88 6.34 5.87 6.88
C LEU A 88 5.56 5.47 8.13
N GLN A 89 6.17 4.74 9.07
CA GLN A 89 5.51 4.34 10.33
C GLN A 89 5.07 5.53 11.19
N GLU A 90 5.87 6.58 11.29
CA GLU A 90 5.49 7.82 11.97
C GLU A 90 4.25 8.47 11.33
N THR A 91 4.17 8.42 10.00
CA THR A 91 3.01 8.92 9.26
C THR A 91 1.78 8.04 9.48
N LEU A 92 1.93 6.72 9.52
CA LEU A 92 0.80 5.81 9.74
C LEU A 92 0.14 6.04 11.10
N LYS A 93 0.94 6.35 12.13
CA LYS A 93 0.45 6.68 13.49
C LYS A 93 -0.46 7.90 13.57
N SER A 94 -0.46 8.81 12.60
CA SER A 94 -1.44 9.91 12.60
C SER A 94 -2.84 9.48 12.18
N TYR A 95 -3.00 8.25 11.68
CA TYR A 95 -4.27 7.72 11.18
C TYR A 95 -4.95 6.73 12.15
N TYR A 96 -4.34 6.40 13.28
CA TYR A 96 -4.89 5.43 14.23
C TYR A 96 -4.64 5.72 15.71
#